data_AF-A0A7V9UGA2-F1
#
_entry.id   AF-A0A7V9UGA2-F1
#
_cell.length_a   1.000
_cell.length_b   1.000
_cell.length_c   1.000
_cell.angle_alpha   90.00
_cell.angle_beta   90.00
_cell.angle_gamma   90.00
#
_symmetry.space_group_name_H-M   'P 1'
#
loop_
_entity.id
_entity.type
_entity.pdbx_description
1 polymer ?
#
loop_
_entity_poly.entity_id
_entity_poly.type
_entity_poly.pdbx_seq_one_letter_code
_entity_poly.pdbx_strand_id
1 'polypeptide(L)'
;MKKTPGILSSLSKNIVTELLQEQMGFKGLIFTDALGMKAVADQFPPGEIELRALLAGNDVLVCPVDIVKAIEYIESAVKRGELSEDEINRKVMKVKNQKVGS
;
A
#
# COMPACT_ATOMS: atom_id res chain seq x y z
N MET A 1 -20.11 -4.33 -2.82
CA MET A 1 -18.96 -3.79 -2.04
C MET A 1 -19.47 -3.33 -0.68
N LYS A 2 -18.91 -3.82 0.43
CA LYS A 2 -19.23 -3.26 1.75
C LYS A 2 -18.60 -1.86 1.84
N LYS A 3 -19.37 -0.83 2.23
CA LYS A 3 -18.79 0.47 2.56
C LYS A 3 -17.95 0.31 3.83
N THR A 4 -16.78 0.93 3.84
CA THR A 4 -15.92 1.04 5.03
C THR A 4 -15.89 2.52 5.44
N PRO A 5 -16.88 3.00 6.23
CA PRO A 5 -17.00 4.42 6.56
C PRO A 5 -15.78 4.86 7.38
N GLY A 6 -15.20 6.02 7.04
CA GLY A 6 -14.12 6.64 7.82
C GLY A 6 -12.69 6.19 7.49
N ILE A 7 -12.50 5.28 6.52
CA ILE A 7 -11.16 4.89 6.04
C ILE A 7 -10.83 5.63 4.73
N LEU A 8 -9.62 6.19 4.64
CA LEU A 8 -9.07 6.80 3.44
C LEU A 8 -9.01 5.79 2.28
N SER A 9 -9.26 6.25 1.06
CA SER A 9 -9.26 5.39 -0.14
C SER A 9 -7.95 4.62 -0.30
N SER A 10 -6.80 5.28 -0.11
CA SER A 10 -5.45 4.68 -0.18
C SER A 10 -5.24 3.54 0.81
N LEU A 11 -6.05 3.43 1.87
CA LEU A 11 -5.95 2.39 2.90
C LEU A 11 -7.07 1.34 2.78
N SER A 12 -7.96 1.48 1.81
CA SER A 12 -9.14 0.62 1.65
C SER A 12 -8.90 -0.47 0.61
N LYS A 13 -8.81 -1.72 1.06
CA LYS A 13 -8.72 -2.89 0.17
C LYS A 13 -9.91 -2.99 -0.80
N ASN A 14 -11.11 -2.63 -0.35
CA ASN A 14 -12.32 -2.65 -1.18
C ASN A 14 -12.21 -1.66 -2.35
N ILE A 15 -11.52 -0.54 -2.17
CA ILE A 15 -11.33 0.47 -3.22
C ILE A 15 -10.13 0.11 -4.10
N VAL A 16 -8.97 -0.12 -3.49
CA VAL A 16 -7.71 -0.27 -4.24
C VAL A 16 -7.58 -1.66 -4.88
N THR A 17 -8.03 -2.72 -4.22
CA THR A 17 -7.95 -4.09 -4.76
C THR A 17 -9.27 -4.46 -5.44
N GLU A 18 -10.37 -4.57 -4.69
CA GLU A 18 -11.62 -5.12 -5.23
C GLU A 18 -12.21 -4.27 -6.35
N LEU A 19 -12.31 -2.95 -6.17
CA LEU A 19 -12.85 -2.07 -7.20
C LEU A 19 -11.83 -1.81 -8.33
N LEU A 20 -10.68 -1.24 -8.01
CA LEU A 20 -9.75 -0.76 -9.05
C LEU A 20 -9.06 -1.92 -9.81
N GLN A 21 -8.55 -2.93 -9.11
CA GLN A 21 -7.75 -3.99 -9.76
C GLN A 21 -8.62 -5.15 -10.28
N GLU A 22 -9.61 -5.58 -9.50
CA GLU A 22 -10.43 -6.74 -9.83
C GLU A 22 -11.61 -6.33 -10.73
N GLN A 23 -12.45 -5.38 -10.32
CA GLN A 23 -13.64 -4.99 -11.09
C GLN A 23 -13.32 -4.13 -12.32
N MET A 24 -12.48 -3.11 -12.17
CA MET A 24 -12.08 -2.23 -13.29
C MET A 24 -10.94 -2.82 -14.12
N GLY A 25 -10.31 -3.90 -13.64
CA GLY A 25 -9.25 -4.59 -14.37
C GLY A 25 -7.95 -3.81 -14.50
N PHE A 26 -7.71 -2.78 -13.67
CA PHE A 26 -6.49 -1.97 -13.77
C PHE A 26 -5.23 -2.80 -13.48
N LYS A 27 -4.25 -2.78 -14.40
CA LYS A 27 -2.99 -3.53 -14.30
C LYS A 27 -1.73 -2.67 -14.17
N GLY A 28 -1.88 -1.34 -14.26
CA GLY A 28 -0.78 -0.39 -14.09
C GLY A 28 -0.32 -0.25 -12.64
N LEU A 29 0.70 0.56 -12.38
CA LEU A 29 1.18 0.84 -11.03
C LEU A 29 0.19 1.69 -10.23
N ILE A 30 0.03 1.35 -8.96
CA ILE A 30 -0.84 2.06 -8.02
C ILE A 30 0.04 2.76 -6.99
N PHE A 31 -0.17 4.07 -6.86
CA PHE A 31 0.55 4.93 -5.93
C PHE A 31 -0.41 5.42 -4.86
N THR A 32 0.07 5.54 -3.63
CA THR A 32 -0.60 6.40 -2.65
C THR A 32 -0.34 7.87 -3.01
N ASP A 33 -1.19 8.76 -2.49
CA ASP A 33 -0.77 10.15 -2.26
C ASP A 33 0.20 10.22 -1.05
N ALA A 34 0.70 11.41 -0.73
CA ALA A 34 1.67 11.63 0.35
C ALA A 34 1.12 11.19 1.73
N LEU A 35 1.69 10.12 2.29
CA LEU A 35 1.26 9.54 3.58
C LEU A 35 1.67 10.37 4.79
N GLY A 36 2.76 11.15 4.68
CA GLY A 36 3.28 12.05 5.69
C GLY A 36 2.46 13.33 5.89
N MET A 37 1.37 13.52 5.15
CA MET A 37 0.49 14.65 5.34
C MET A 37 -0.28 14.52 6.67
N LYS A 38 -0.42 15.63 7.40
CA LYS A 38 -1.03 15.68 8.74
C LYS A 38 -2.40 14.97 8.84
N ALA A 39 -3.27 15.16 7.85
CA ALA A 39 -4.61 14.56 7.82
C ALA A 39 -4.62 13.01 7.78
N VAL A 40 -3.49 12.42 7.34
CA VAL A 40 -3.29 10.99 7.15
C VAL A 40 -2.46 10.44 8.32
N ALA A 41 -1.39 11.13 8.68
CA ALA A 41 -0.48 10.76 9.78
C ALA A 41 -1.14 10.75 11.17
N ASP A 42 -2.16 11.58 11.42
CA ASP A 42 -2.81 11.64 12.73
C ASP A 42 -3.73 10.42 13.02
N GLN A 43 -3.98 9.54 12.04
CA GLN A 43 -4.91 8.41 12.19
C GLN A 43 -4.24 7.13 12.73
N PHE A 44 -2.94 6.95 12.50
CA PHE A 44 -2.22 5.73 12.86
C PHE A 44 -0.77 6.04 13.23
N PRO A 45 -0.12 5.22 14.07
CA PRO A 45 1.31 5.30 14.32
C PRO A 45 2.14 5.19 13.02
N PRO A 46 3.32 5.84 12.95
CA PRO A 46 4.24 5.66 11.82
C PRO A 46 4.60 4.19 11.61
N GLY A 47 4.63 3.74 10.36
CA GLY A 47 4.86 2.37 9.94
C GLY A 47 3.58 1.54 9.79
N GLU A 48 2.56 1.77 10.62
CA GLU A 48 1.28 1.08 10.50
C GLU A 48 0.51 1.56 9.26
N ILE A 49 0.58 2.87 8.97
CA ILE A 49 -0.13 3.45 7.82
C ILE A 49 0.45 2.99 6.48
N GLU A 50 1.77 2.87 6.39
CA GLU A 50 2.49 2.32 5.24
C GLU A 50 2.14 0.85 5.01
N LEU A 51 2.14 0.04 6.07
CA LEU A 51 1.75 -1.36 6.00
C LEU A 51 0.29 -1.51 5.53
N ARG A 52 -0.64 -0.72 6.10
CA ARG A 52 -2.04 -0.72 5.68
C ARG A 52 -2.21 -0.34 4.21
N ALA A 53 -1.47 0.65 3.73
CA ALA A 53 -1.49 1.04 2.32
C ALA A 53 -0.99 -0.10 1.41
N LEU A 54 0.07 -0.83 1.79
CA LEU A 54 0.52 -2.01 1.04
C LEU A 54 -0.53 -3.12 1.02
N LEU A 55 -1.11 -3.44 2.18
CA LEU A 55 -2.17 -4.45 2.33
C LEU A 55 -3.46 -4.09 1.58
N ALA A 56 -3.74 -2.80 1.42
CA ALA A 56 -4.85 -2.32 0.60
C ALA A 56 -4.64 -2.59 -0.89
N GLY A 57 -3.39 -2.74 -1.33
CA GLY A 57 -3.03 -3.11 -2.70
C GLY A 57 -2.15 -2.10 -3.43
N ASN A 58 -1.69 -1.02 -2.78
CA ASN A 58 -0.79 -0.05 -3.42
C ASN A 58 0.58 -0.68 -3.71
N ASP A 59 1.23 -0.23 -4.77
CA ASP A 59 2.55 -0.71 -5.19
C ASP A 59 3.67 0.22 -4.72
N VAL A 60 3.41 1.53 -4.68
CA VAL A 60 4.38 2.55 -4.28
C VAL A 60 3.77 3.46 -3.23
N LEU A 61 4.49 3.64 -2.12
CA LEU A 61 4.12 4.52 -1.02
C LEU A 61 4.83 5.86 -1.18
N VAL A 62 4.07 6.94 -1.30
CA VAL A 62 4.60 8.29 -1.51
C VAL A 62 4.74 8.99 -0.16
N CYS A 63 5.92 9.57 0.09
CA CYS A 63 6.24 10.35 1.30
C CYS A 63 5.79 9.66 2.60
N PRO A 64 6.38 8.52 3.00
CA PRO A 64 6.05 7.87 4.27
C PRO A 64 6.28 8.81 5.46
N VAL A 65 5.57 8.58 6.57
CA VAL A 65 5.66 9.40 7.79
C VAL A 65 7.05 9.30 8.40
N ASP A 66 7.56 8.08 8.51
CA ASP A 66 8.90 7.74 8.99
C ASP A 66 9.39 6.52 8.22
N ILE A 67 10.38 6.72 7.35
CA ILE A 67 10.86 5.67 6.46
C ILE A 67 11.52 4.50 7.20
N VAL A 68 12.20 4.76 8.33
CA VAL A 68 12.90 3.71 9.08
C VAL A 68 11.86 2.82 9.75
N LYS A 69 10.89 3.42 10.44
CA LYS A 69 9.79 2.68 11.07
C LYS A 69 8.94 1.93 10.06
N ALA A 70 8.68 2.51 8.89
CA ALA A 70 7.94 1.84 7.83
C ALA A 70 8.62 0.53 7.41
N ILE A 71 9.93 0.56 7.18
CA ILE A 71 10.71 -0.64 6.82
C ILE A 71 10.64 -1.68 7.95
N GLU A 72 10.93 -1.29 9.19
CA GLU A 72 10.89 -2.19 10.35
C GLU A 72 9.52 -2.84 10.55
N TYR A 73 8.45 -2.07 10.37
CA TYR A 73 7.08 -2.56 10.55
C TYR A 73 6.67 -3.53 9.44
N ILE A 74 7.04 -3.24 8.20
CA ILE A 74 6.78 -4.11 7.05
C ILE A 74 7.57 -5.41 7.18
N GLU A 75 8.87 -5.36 7.53
CA GLU A 75 9.68 -6.55 7.78
C GLU A 75 9.08 -7.42 8.88
N SER A 76 8.60 -6.78 9.96
CA SER A 76 7.95 -7.48 11.06
C SER A 76 6.63 -8.12 10.64
N ALA A 77 5.83 -7.45 9.81
CA ALA A 77 4.59 -8.00 9.26
C ALA A 77 4.86 -9.22 8.36
N VAL A 78 5.95 -9.20 7.60
CA VAL A 78 6.41 -10.36 6.82
C VAL A 78 6.77 -11.53 7.73
N LYS A 79 7.58 -11.28 8.77
CA LYS A 79 7.95 -12.29 9.76
C LYS A 79 6.73 -12.90 10.49
N ARG A 80 5.67 -12.10 10.70
CA ARG A 80 4.40 -12.55 11.30
C ARG A 80 3.44 -13.23 10.32
N GLY A 81 3.73 -13.22 9.02
CA GLY A 81 2.87 -13.80 7.99
C GLY A 81 1.64 -12.95 7.62
N GLU A 82 1.59 -11.68 8.04
CA GLU A 82 0.52 -10.74 7.66
C GLU A 82 0.67 -10.28 6.19
N LEU A 83 1.91 -10.25 5.70
CA LEU A 83 2.27 -9.92 4.33
C LEU A 83 3.26 -10.99 3.83
N SER A 84 2.99 -11.64 2.70
CA SER A 84 3.94 -12.61 2.17
C SER A 84 5.08 -11.93 1.42
N GLU A 85 6.26 -12.55 1.45
CA GLU A 85 7.42 -12.11 0.65
C GLU A 85 7.11 -12.13 -0.85
N ASP A 86 6.32 -13.11 -1.31
CA ASP A 86 5.84 -13.18 -2.70
C ASP A 86 5.00 -11.97 -3.11
N GLU A 87 4.19 -11.42 -2.20
CA GLU A 87 3.37 -10.23 -2.48
C GLU A 87 4.26 -8.99 -2.63
N ILE A 88 5.30 -8.85 -1.80
CA ILE A 88 6.31 -7.80 -1.96
C ILE A 88 7.05 -7.96 -3.28
N ASN A 89 7.54 -9.16 -3.58
CA ASN A 89 8.28 -9.47 -4.80
C ASN A 89 7.44 -9.16 -6.05
N ARG A 90 6.14 -9.48 -6.04
CA ARG A 90 5.22 -9.14 -7.12
C ARG A 90 5.14 -7.63 -7.37
N LYS A 91 5.02 -6.83 -6.30
CA LYS A 91 4.97 -5.36 -6.38
C LYS A 91 6.29 -4.79 -6.90
N VAL A 92 7.42 -5.29 -6.40
CA VAL A 92 8.76 -4.91 -6.87
C VAL A 92 8.94 -5.20 -8.37
N MET A 93 8.52 -6.38 -8.82
CA MET A 93 8.59 -6.75 -10.24
C MET A 93 7.70 -5.87 -11.11
N LYS A 94 6.52 -5.47 -10.63
CA LYS A 94 5.65 -4.53 -11.32
C LYS A 94 6.32 -3.17 -11.50
N VAL A 95 6.98 -2.66 -10.46
CA VAL A 95 7.77 -1.40 -10.53
C VAL A 95 8.94 -1.53 -11.49
N LYS A 96 9.67 -2.65 -11.44
CA LYS A 96 10.81 -2.93 -12.33
C LYS A 96 10.38 -2.96 -13.81
N ASN A 97 9.29 -3.65 -14.11
CA ASN A 97 8.79 -3.82 -15.48
C ASN A 97 8.27 -2.51 -16.10
N GLN A 98 7.95 -1.48 -15.30
CA GLN A 98 7.60 -0.16 -15.82
C GLN A 98 8.84 0.72 -16.09
N LYS A 99 9.97 0.44 -15.43
CA LYS A 99 11.23 1.18 -15.64
C LYS A 99 12.01 0.68 -16.85
N VAL A 100 11.87 -0.61 -17.18
CA VAL A 100 12.42 -1.21 -18.40
C VAL A 100 11.34 -1.03 -19.46
N GLY A 101 11.56 -0.10 -20.39
CA GLY A 101 10.53 0.48 -21.25
C GLY A 101 9.54 -0.50 -21.90
N SER A 102 8.30 -0.02 -22.01
CA SER A 102 7.32 -0.48 -23.02
C SER A 102 7.76 -0.10 -24.42
#